data_AF-A0A414AXF9-F1
#
_entry.id   AF-A0A414AXF9-F1
#
_cell.length_a   1.000
_cell.length_b   1.000
_cell.length_c   1.000
_cell.angle_alpha   90.00
_cell.angle_beta   90.00
_cell.angle_gamma   90.00
#
_symmetry.space_group_name_H-M   'P 1'
#
loop_
_entity.id
_entity.type
_entity.pdbx_description
1 polymer ?
#
loop_
_entity_poly.entity_id
_entity_poly.type
_entity_poly.pdbx_seq_one_letter_code
_entity_poly.pdbx_strand_id
1 'polypeptide(L)'
;MHIGINLKKNNIHFAKQAFDFIKESKDCYIIIGDFTNFFDSLDHEYLKERLCELYNTTRLSDDLCELYNTTRLSDDLYAVYKNITKYSKWELEDLLKLNNLATKDEDINVLNKKSRVLDIKDFRKFKSKYIVPNRDNYGIPQGSAISAILSNTYMMNCDRVINSLVKKNNGLYMRYSDDFIVVLPRVNEERFKKLFNMVTGELCSVPNLVLQADKTQIYHYENANLLSCNTLVLENVENGRSVINYLGFTFDGKEVTIRDKTITKYYYRLYRKLNTIVKNDGYTPNGRKISCKNVYEKYSIKGSKVRGKDGKNMGNFISYVQRAESIFGDSEPINRKTKRHMLKIRRKIDKAFGK
;
A
#
# COMPACT_ATOMS: atom_id res chain seq x y z
N MET A 1 -4.59 -19.49 2.50
CA MET A 1 -4.89 -18.11 2.09
C MET A 1 -4.67 -17.21 3.30
N HIS A 2 -3.71 -16.29 3.26
CA HIS A 2 -3.41 -15.44 4.42
C HIS A 2 -4.36 -14.24 4.45
N ILE A 3 -5.60 -14.49 4.84
CA ILE A 3 -6.60 -13.46 5.09
C ILE A 3 -6.17 -12.73 6.38
N GLY A 4 -5.97 -11.42 6.29
CA GLY A 4 -5.43 -10.55 7.32
C GLY A 4 -6.38 -10.30 8.50
N ILE A 5 -6.82 -11.34 9.21
CA ILE A 5 -7.53 -11.21 10.48
C ILE A 5 -6.67 -11.90 11.55
N ASN A 6 -5.98 -11.07 12.33
CA ASN A 6 -5.27 -11.42 13.57
C ASN A 6 -3.98 -12.26 13.46
N LEU A 7 -3.15 -12.02 12.46
CA LEU A 7 -1.71 -12.30 12.55
C LEU A 7 -1.06 -10.99 12.99
N LYS A 8 -0.24 -10.96 14.06
CA LYS A 8 0.55 -9.78 14.48
C LYS A 8 1.60 -9.31 13.44
N LYS A 9 1.41 -9.67 12.17
CA LYS A 9 2.24 -9.40 11.01
C LYS A 9 1.73 -8.14 10.30
N ASN A 10 2.66 -7.42 9.69
CA ASN A 10 2.40 -6.23 8.90
C ASN A 10 3.24 -6.30 7.60
N ASN A 11 3.20 -5.25 6.78
CA ASN A 11 3.95 -5.17 5.52
C ASN A 11 5.45 -5.53 5.67
N ILE A 12 6.09 -5.18 6.79
CA ILE A 12 7.50 -5.52 7.08
C ILE A 12 7.70 -7.04 7.13
N HIS A 13 6.80 -7.75 7.82
CA HIS A 13 6.88 -9.20 7.98
C HIS A 13 6.67 -9.91 6.64
N PHE A 14 5.75 -9.42 5.82
CA PHE A 14 5.48 -9.98 4.51
C PHE A 14 6.62 -9.72 3.53
N ALA A 15 7.24 -8.53 3.58
CA ALA A 15 8.44 -8.24 2.80
C ALA A 15 9.60 -9.17 3.20
N LYS A 16 9.83 -9.35 4.51
CA LYS A 16 10.85 -10.27 5.03
C LYS A 16 10.61 -11.69 4.54
N GLN A 17 9.38 -12.20 4.71
CA GLN A 17 9.01 -13.54 4.26
C GLN A 17 9.31 -13.76 2.78
N ALA A 18 8.98 -12.80 1.92
CA ALA A 18 9.26 -12.91 0.49
C ALA A 18 10.76 -12.91 0.17
N PHE A 19 11.54 -12.01 0.76
CA PHE A 19 12.99 -11.92 0.48
C PHE A 19 13.78 -13.07 1.08
N ASP A 20 13.43 -13.53 2.28
CA ASP A 20 14.04 -14.72 2.87
C ASP A 20 13.80 -15.93 1.96
N PHE A 21 12.56 -16.11 1.48
CA PHE A 21 12.22 -17.22 0.59
C PHE A 21 13.01 -17.17 -0.72
N ILE A 22 13.20 -15.99 -1.31
CA ILE A 22 14.06 -15.81 -2.49
C ILE A 22 15.50 -16.24 -2.17
N LYS A 23 16.07 -15.76 -1.06
CA LYS A 23 17.44 -16.10 -0.64
C LYS A 23 17.61 -17.60 -0.41
N GLU A 24 16.66 -18.22 0.28
CA GLU A 24 16.66 -19.66 0.61
C GLU A 24 16.50 -20.54 -0.65
N SER A 25 15.80 -20.05 -1.67
CA SER A 25 15.58 -20.78 -2.93
C SER A 25 16.87 -21.02 -3.72
N LYS A 26 17.88 -20.15 -3.54
CA LYS A 26 19.18 -20.10 -4.26
C LYS A 26 19.12 -19.88 -5.76
N ASP A 27 18.12 -20.45 -6.42
CA ASP A 27 17.77 -20.30 -7.83
C ASP A 27 16.24 -20.24 -7.98
N CYS A 28 15.71 -19.12 -8.48
CA CYS A 28 14.29 -18.94 -8.70
C CYS A 28 13.97 -17.83 -9.72
N TYR A 29 12.82 -17.96 -10.36
CA TYR A 29 12.17 -16.86 -11.06
C TYR A 29 11.17 -16.15 -10.16
N ILE A 30 11.06 -14.83 -10.31
CA ILE A 30 10.24 -13.97 -9.47
C ILE A 30 9.37 -13.11 -10.38
N ILE A 31 8.07 -13.07 -10.10
CA ILE A 31 7.08 -12.21 -10.76
C ILE A 31 6.57 -11.24 -9.71
N ILE A 32 6.65 -9.95 -10.00
CA ILE A 32 6.05 -8.90 -9.18
C ILE A 32 5.10 -8.13 -10.06
N GLY A 33 3.89 -7.89 -9.58
CA GLY A 33 2.89 -7.14 -10.34
C GLY A 33 2.01 -6.28 -9.46
N ASP A 34 1.27 -5.40 -10.13
CA ASP A 34 0.33 -4.45 -9.57
C ASP A 34 -0.87 -4.33 -10.52
N PHE A 35 -2.05 -4.01 -9.97
CA PHE A 35 -3.26 -3.80 -10.78
C PHE A 35 -3.52 -2.32 -11.00
N THR A 36 -3.95 -1.97 -12.21
CA THR A 36 -4.34 -0.59 -12.51
C THR A 36 -5.66 -0.26 -11.84
N ASN A 37 -5.72 0.83 -11.08
CA ASN A 37 -6.94 1.34 -10.45
C ASN A 37 -7.75 0.29 -9.66
N PHE A 38 -7.06 -0.63 -8.96
CA PHE A 38 -7.63 -1.83 -8.35
C PHE A 38 -8.99 -1.63 -7.66
N PHE A 39 -9.09 -0.67 -6.72
CA PHE A 39 -10.33 -0.40 -5.99
C PHE A 39 -11.42 0.20 -6.89
N ASP A 40 -11.03 1.07 -7.81
CA ASP A 40 -11.96 1.78 -8.70
C ASP A 40 -12.44 0.88 -9.84
N SER A 41 -11.86 -0.32 -10.05
CA SER A 41 -12.23 -1.23 -11.13
C SER A 41 -13.06 -2.44 -10.68
N LEU A 42 -13.20 -2.69 -9.37
CA LEU A 42 -13.87 -3.91 -8.88
C LEU A 42 -15.33 -3.97 -9.33
N ASP A 43 -15.68 -5.03 -10.07
CA ASP A 43 -17.04 -5.27 -10.55
C ASP A 43 -18.00 -5.56 -9.37
N HIS A 44 -19.15 -4.87 -9.34
CA HIS A 44 -20.10 -4.99 -8.24
C HIS A 44 -20.78 -6.36 -8.21
N GLU A 45 -21.17 -6.87 -9.37
CA GLU A 45 -21.87 -8.16 -9.47
C GLU A 45 -20.95 -9.31 -9.06
N TYR A 46 -19.74 -9.36 -9.61
CA TYR A 46 -18.73 -10.33 -9.23
C TYR A 46 -18.35 -10.22 -7.75
N LEU A 47 -18.20 -9.00 -7.21
CA LEU A 47 -17.94 -8.80 -5.78
C LEU A 47 -19.06 -9.40 -4.92
N LYS A 48 -20.32 -9.17 -5.31
CA LYS A 48 -21.48 -9.71 -4.60
C LYS A 48 -21.49 -11.23 -4.64
N GLU A 49 -21.20 -11.84 -5.79
CA GLU A 49 -21.08 -13.29 -5.92
C GLU A 49 -20.03 -13.87 -4.98
N ARG A 50 -18.81 -13.30 -4.98
CA ARG A 50 -17.72 -13.75 -4.09
C ARG A 50 -18.06 -13.58 -2.61
N LEU A 51 -18.83 -12.55 -2.26
CA LEU A 51 -19.34 -12.37 -0.90
C LEU A 51 -20.37 -13.42 -0.51
N CYS A 52 -21.32 -13.73 -1.41
CA CYS A 52 -22.30 -14.79 -1.19
C CYS A 52 -21.61 -16.15 -1.00
N GLU A 53 -20.62 -16.46 -1.85
CA GLU A 53 -19.82 -17.67 -1.74
C GLU A 53 -19.15 -17.79 -0.37
N LEU A 54 -18.40 -16.77 0.06
CA LEU A 54 -17.75 -16.74 1.38
C LEU A 54 -18.75 -16.89 2.54
N TYR A 55 -19.90 -16.22 2.43
CA TYR A 55 -20.94 -16.26 3.46
C TYR A 55 -21.59 -17.64 3.57
N ASN A 56 -21.87 -18.30 2.44
CA ASN A 56 -22.49 -19.62 2.43
C ASN A 56 -21.54 -20.69 3.00
N THR A 57 -20.27 -20.67 2.59
CA THR A 57 -19.24 -21.60 3.10
C THR A 57 -18.98 -21.46 4.61
N THR A 58 -19.32 -20.33 5.23
CA THR A 58 -19.05 -20.09 6.66
C THR A 58 -20.24 -20.38 7.58
N ARG A 59 -21.47 -20.52 7.05
CA ARG A 59 -22.69 -20.69 7.85
C ARG A 59 -23.42 -22.02 7.66
N LEU A 60 -23.21 -22.69 6.54
CA LEU A 60 -23.86 -23.96 6.23
C LEU A 60 -22.87 -25.10 6.49
N SER A 61 -23.35 -26.24 7.01
CA SER A 61 -22.58 -27.49 6.98
C SER A 61 -22.28 -27.85 5.53
N ASP A 62 -21.18 -28.57 5.28
CA ASP A 62 -20.70 -28.91 3.92
C ASP A 62 -21.83 -29.49 3.04
N ASP A 63 -22.71 -30.30 3.63
CA ASP A 63 -23.86 -30.94 2.93
C ASP A 63 -24.99 -29.97 2.52
N LEU A 64 -25.13 -28.80 3.17
CA LEU A 64 -26.19 -27.81 2.87
C LEU A 64 -25.71 -26.69 1.95
N CYS A 65 -24.40 -26.47 1.84
CA CYS A 65 -23.81 -25.50 0.91
C CYS A 65 -24.14 -25.83 -0.55
N GLU A 66 -24.12 -27.11 -0.90
CA GLU A 66 -24.34 -27.59 -2.28
C GLU A 66 -25.81 -27.44 -2.71
N LEU A 67 -26.74 -27.52 -1.75
CA LEU A 67 -28.19 -27.45 -1.99
C LEU A 67 -28.72 -25.99 -2.03
N TYR A 68 -28.08 -25.07 -1.31
CA TYR A 68 -28.46 -23.66 -1.24
C TYR A 68 -27.43 -22.77 -1.93
N ASN A 69 -27.47 -22.75 -3.27
CA ASN A 69 -26.81 -21.72 -4.08
C ASN A 69 -27.55 -20.38 -3.93
N THR A 70 -27.59 -19.81 -2.72
CA THR A 70 -28.29 -18.56 -2.45
C THR A 70 -27.47 -17.39 -2.98
N THR A 71 -27.96 -16.77 -4.05
CA THR A 71 -27.45 -15.51 -4.63
C THR A 71 -27.72 -14.28 -3.76
N ARG A 72 -28.21 -14.47 -2.53
CA ARG A 72 -28.71 -13.41 -1.65
C ARG A 72 -27.90 -13.30 -0.36
N LEU A 73 -27.31 -12.13 -0.16
CA LEU A 73 -26.72 -11.72 1.11
C LEU A 73 -27.83 -11.50 2.16
N SER A 74 -27.51 -11.71 3.43
CA SER A 74 -28.36 -11.25 4.54
C SER A 74 -28.59 -9.74 4.44
N ASP A 75 -29.71 -9.26 4.96
CA ASP A 75 -30.09 -7.85 4.81
C ASP A 75 -29.02 -6.88 5.38
N ASP A 76 -28.38 -7.25 6.49
CA ASP A 76 -27.29 -6.48 7.09
C ASP A 76 -26.04 -6.41 6.19
N LEU A 77 -25.60 -7.56 5.65
CA LEU A 77 -24.44 -7.60 4.75
C LEU A 77 -24.75 -6.92 3.42
N TYR A 78 -25.98 -7.05 2.91
CA TYR A 78 -26.42 -6.33 1.73
C TYR A 78 -26.42 -4.82 1.95
N ALA A 79 -26.84 -4.34 3.13
CA ALA A 79 -26.76 -2.92 3.47
C ALA A 79 -25.31 -2.41 3.45
N VAL A 80 -24.35 -3.17 3.98
CA VAL A 80 -22.92 -2.82 3.90
C VAL A 80 -22.44 -2.81 2.46
N TYR A 81 -22.69 -3.89 1.71
CA TYR A 81 -22.35 -4.00 0.29
C TYR A 81 -22.91 -2.82 -0.52
N LYS A 82 -24.19 -2.48 -0.33
CA LYS A 82 -24.88 -1.37 -1.01
C LYS A 82 -24.25 -0.02 -0.68
N ASN A 83 -23.90 0.24 0.59
CA ASN A 83 -23.25 1.49 0.98
C ASN A 83 -21.85 1.64 0.37
N ILE A 84 -21.10 0.55 0.24
CA ILE A 84 -19.76 0.56 -0.35
C ILE A 84 -19.81 0.70 -1.88
N THR A 85 -20.76 0.05 -2.55
CA THR A 85 -20.86 0.05 -4.02
C THR A 85 -21.59 1.28 -4.57
N LYS A 86 -22.65 1.73 -3.89
CA LYS A 86 -23.42 2.94 -4.23
C LYS A 86 -23.03 4.14 -3.37
N TYR A 87 -21.72 4.31 -3.18
CA TYR A 87 -21.15 5.47 -2.51
C TYR A 87 -21.40 6.74 -3.34
N SER A 88 -21.27 7.89 -2.69
CA SER A 88 -21.28 9.19 -3.37
C SER A 88 -20.00 9.94 -3.03
N LYS A 89 -19.51 10.73 -4.00
CA LYS A 89 -18.31 11.54 -3.84
C LYS A 89 -18.63 13.03 -3.92
N TRP A 90 -17.76 13.82 -3.32
CA TRP A 90 -17.72 15.27 -3.46
C TRP A 90 -16.28 15.64 -3.76
N GLU A 91 -16.03 16.27 -4.90
CA GLU A 91 -14.68 16.64 -5.31
C GLU A 91 -14.06 17.66 -4.35
N LEU A 92 -12.82 17.42 -3.92
CA LEU A 92 -12.12 18.29 -2.97
C LEU A 92 -11.99 19.72 -3.51
N GLU A 93 -11.79 19.88 -4.81
CA GLU A 93 -11.67 21.18 -5.46
C GLU A 93 -12.95 22.01 -5.32
N ASP A 94 -14.13 21.38 -5.38
CA ASP A 94 -15.39 22.07 -5.19
C ASP A 94 -15.58 22.52 -3.74
N LEU A 95 -15.16 21.69 -2.78
CA LEU A 95 -15.16 22.07 -1.36
C LEU A 95 -14.23 23.25 -1.10
N LEU A 96 -13.06 23.30 -1.75
CA LEU A 96 -12.13 24.43 -1.66
C LEU A 96 -12.77 25.70 -2.24
N LYS A 97 -13.33 25.63 -3.45
CA LYS A 97 -14.02 26.76 -4.10
C LYS A 97 -15.16 27.31 -3.24
N LEU A 98 -16.01 26.44 -2.69
CA LEU A 98 -17.11 26.83 -1.79
C LEU A 98 -16.62 27.49 -0.49
N ASN A 99 -15.37 27.25 -0.11
CA ASN A 99 -14.72 27.84 1.06
C ASN A 99 -13.85 29.06 0.70
N ASN A 100 -13.90 29.57 -0.53
CA ASN A 100 -13.07 30.65 -1.06
C ASN A 100 -11.57 30.35 -0.96
N LEU A 101 -11.21 29.10 -1.20
CA LEU A 101 -9.85 28.59 -1.16
C LEU A 101 -9.40 28.14 -2.55
N ALA A 102 -8.11 28.31 -2.84
CA ALA A 102 -7.50 27.78 -4.06
C ALA A 102 -7.06 26.32 -3.85
N THR A 103 -6.37 25.73 -4.83
CA THR A 103 -5.93 24.32 -4.83
C THR A 103 -4.50 24.13 -4.31
N LYS A 104 -3.97 25.06 -3.51
CA LYS A 104 -2.61 24.95 -2.96
C LYS A 104 -2.59 24.10 -1.68
N ASP A 105 -1.42 23.51 -1.38
CA ASP A 105 -1.19 22.75 -0.14
C ASP A 105 -1.64 23.53 1.13
N GLU A 106 -1.41 24.85 1.15
CA GLU A 106 -1.74 25.72 2.28
C GLU A 106 -3.26 25.85 2.47
N ASP A 107 -3.99 26.00 1.38
CA ASP A 107 -5.45 26.08 1.33
C ASP A 107 -6.10 24.77 1.81
N ILE A 108 -5.60 23.63 1.33
CA ILE A 108 -6.03 22.31 1.80
C ILE A 108 -5.80 22.17 3.32
N ASN A 109 -4.67 22.67 3.83
CA ASN A 109 -4.40 22.67 5.26
C ASN A 109 -5.34 23.60 6.05
N VAL A 110 -5.76 24.73 5.46
CA VAL A 110 -6.78 25.61 6.07
C VAL A 110 -8.12 24.89 6.13
N LEU A 111 -8.54 24.25 5.05
CA LEU A 111 -9.78 23.46 4.98
C LEU A 111 -9.78 22.33 6.03
N ASN A 112 -8.70 21.54 6.10
CA ASN A 112 -8.54 20.41 7.02
C ASN A 112 -8.50 20.81 8.50
N LYS A 113 -8.26 22.09 8.84
CA LYS A 113 -8.32 22.60 10.21
C LYS A 113 -9.73 22.98 10.64
N LYS A 114 -10.67 23.14 9.70
CA LYS A 114 -12.06 23.44 10.05
C LYS A 114 -12.68 22.22 10.73
N SER A 115 -13.34 22.43 11.86
CA SER A 115 -14.14 21.38 12.51
C SER A 115 -15.31 20.92 11.65
N ARG A 116 -15.80 21.80 10.78
CA ARG A 116 -16.86 21.54 9.80
C ARG A 116 -16.58 22.34 8.54
N VAL A 117 -16.55 21.67 7.39
CA VAL A 117 -16.20 22.27 6.09
C VAL A 117 -17.34 23.09 5.51
N LEU A 118 -18.58 22.61 5.62
CA LEU A 118 -19.80 23.32 5.22
C LEU A 118 -20.80 23.27 6.37
N ASP A 119 -21.48 24.37 6.65
CA ASP A 119 -22.61 24.33 7.56
C ASP A 119 -23.78 23.52 6.95
N ILE A 120 -24.81 23.25 7.76
CA ILE A 120 -25.95 22.43 7.33
C ILE A 120 -26.76 23.11 6.22
N LYS A 121 -26.83 24.46 6.23
CA LYS A 121 -27.58 25.24 5.25
C LYS A 121 -26.90 25.17 3.88
N ASP A 122 -25.59 25.40 3.84
CA ASP A 122 -24.77 25.30 2.65
C ASP A 122 -24.71 23.87 2.12
N PHE A 123 -24.54 22.89 3.00
CA PHE A 123 -24.60 21.49 2.61
C PHE A 123 -25.93 21.16 1.91
N ARG A 124 -27.07 21.54 2.50
CA ARG A 124 -28.39 21.30 1.90
C ARG A 124 -28.58 22.04 0.57
N LYS A 125 -28.04 23.25 0.45
CA LYS A 125 -28.08 24.06 -0.78
C LYS A 125 -27.25 23.44 -1.90
N PHE A 126 -26.08 22.89 -1.57
CA PHE A 126 -25.09 22.48 -2.57
C PHE A 126 -25.07 20.97 -2.84
N LYS A 127 -25.68 20.14 -1.98
CA LYS A 127 -25.63 18.67 -2.11
C LYS A 127 -26.09 18.17 -3.48
N SER A 128 -27.18 18.70 -4.03
CA SER A 128 -27.73 18.24 -5.31
C SER A 128 -26.87 18.63 -6.51
N LYS A 129 -26.04 19.66 -6.36
CA LYS A 129 -25.16 20.17 -7.43
C LYS A 129 -23.80 19.46 -7.45
N TYR A 130 -23.24 19.15 -6.30
CA TYR A 130 -21.84 18.71 -6.20
C TYR A 130 -21.65 17.26 -5.71
N ILE A 131 -22.65 16.66 -5.06
CA ILE A 131 -22.55 15.24 -4.69
C ILE A 131 -22.86 14.40 -5.92
N VAL A 132 -21.86 13.63 -6.34
CA VAL A 132 -21.97 12.72 -7.48
C VAL A 132 -22.09 11.29 -6.93
N PRO A 133 -23.25 10.63 -7.10
CA PRO A 133 -23.38 9.22 -6.75
C PRO A 133 -22.59 8.34 -7.73
N ASN A 134 -22.03 7.24 -7.24
CA ASN A 134 -21.49 6.21 -8.11
C ASN A 134 -22.66 5.53 -8.84
N ARG A 135 -22.77 5.81 -10.14
CA ARG A 135 -23.76 5.22 -11.03
C ARG A 135 -23.22 4.01 -11.77
N ASP A 136 -21.91 3.82 -11.74
CA ASP A 136 -21.26 2.68 -12.36
C ASP A 136 -21.60 1.39 -11.59
N ASN A 137 -21.38 0.28 -12.28
CA ASN A 137 -21.51 -1.08 -11.72
C ASN A 137 -20.16 -1.62 -11.27
N TYR A 138 -19.18 -0.74 -11.06
CA TYR A 138 -17.85 -1.08 -10.60
C TYR A 138 -17.32 0.01 -9.65
N GLY A 139 -16.22 -0.30 -8.96
CA GLY A 139 -15.52 0.61 -8.08
C GLY A 139 -16.04 0.62 -6.64
N ILE A 140 -15.10 0.68 -5.69
CA ILE A 140 -15.39 0.83 -4.25
C ILE A 140 -14.47 1.89 -3.63
N PRO A 141 -14.91 2.64 -2.61
CA PRO A 141 -14.14 3.71 -2.01
C PRO A 141 -12.84 3.21 -1.36
N GLN A 142 -11.70 3.79 -1.74
CA GLN A 142 -10.42 3.52 -1.10
C GLN A 142 -10.37 4.14 0.31
N GLY A 143 -9.72 3.47 1.26
CA GLY A 143 -9.45 3.99 2.60
C GLY A 143 -10.48 3.62 3.67
N SER A 144 -11.58 2.96 3.31
CA SER A 144 -12.46 2.29 4.27
C SER A 144 -11.87 0.92 4.65
N ALA A 145 -11.91 0.57 5.94
CA ALA A 145 -11.50 -0.74 6.43
C ALA A 145 -12.32 -1.88 5.78
N ILE A 146 -13.59 -1.62 5.48
CA ILE A 146 -14.48 -2.58 4.83
C ILE A 146 -14.04 -2.82 3.38
N SER A 147 -13.66 -1.77 2.64
CA SER A 147 -13.19 -1.91 1.25
C SER A 147 -11.96 -2.81 1.14
N ALA A 148 -11.06 -2.77 2.14
CA ALA A 148 -9.90 -3.65 2.17
C ALA A 148 -10.27 -5.13 2.40
N ILE A 149 -11.35 -5.42 3.13
CA ILE A 149 -11.86 -6.78 3.29
C ILE A 149 -12.51 -7.23 1.98
N LEU A 150 -13.38 -6.39 1.41
CA LEU A 150 -14.12 -6.69 0.19
C LEU A 150 -13.20 -6.91 -1.02
N SER A 151 -12.13 -6.12 -1.16
CA SER A 151 -11.15 -6.32 -2.24
C SER A 151 -10.35 -7.62 -2.09
N ASN A 152 -10.17 -8.12 -0.86
CA ASN A 152 -9.59 -9.45 -0.65
C ASN A 152 -10.59 -10.56 -0.95
N THR A 153 -11.87 -10.38 -0.58
CA THR A 153 -12.93 -11.33 -0.96
C THR A 153 -13.07 -11.43 -2.48
N TYR A 154 -12.95 -10.30 -3.19
CA TYR A 154 -12.96 -10.23 -4.64
C TYR A 154 -11.92 -11.19 -5.28
N MET A 155 -10.69 -11.15 -4.77
CA MET A 155 -9.58 -11.94 -5.32
C MET A 155 -9.51 -13.38 -4.78
N MET A 156 -10.37 -13.76 -3.84
CA MET A 156 -10.25 -15.00 -3.06
C MET A 156 -10.08 -16.26 -3.93
N ASN A 157 -10.90 -16.41 -4.97
CA ASN A 157 -10.85 -17.60 -5.83
C ASN A 157 -9.62 -17.62 -6.73
N CYS A 158 -9.30 -16.49 -7.35
CA CYS A 158 -8.07 -16.31 -8.14
C CYS A 158 -6.83 -16.61 -7.28
N ASP A 159 -6.75 -16.00 -6.09
CA ASP A 159 -5.68 -16.22 -5.12
C ASP A 159 -5.55 -17.71 -4.74
N ARG A 160 -6.68 -18.43 -4.59
CA ARG A 160 -6.69 -19.87 -4.28
C ARG A 160 -6.07 -20.69 -5.40
N VAL A 161 -6.45 -20.43 -6.64
CA VAL A 161 -5.97 -21.16 -7.83
C VAL A 161 -4.47 -20.90 -8.03
N ILE A 162 -4.05 -19.63 -8.04
CA ILE A 162 -2.64 -19.24 -8.19
C ILE A 162 -1.79 -19.82 -7.05
N ASN A 163 -2.24 -19.68 -5.80
CA ASN A 163 -1.49 -20.22 -4.66
C ASN A 163 -1.35 -21.75 -4.74
N SER A 164 -2.38 -22.47 -5.22
CA SER A 164 -2.32 -23.92 -5.39
C SER A 164 -1.34 -24.31 -6.49
N LEU A 165 -1.37 -23.60 -7.63
CA LEU A 165 -0.42 -23.79 -8.73
C LEU A 165 1.03 -23.56 -8.26
N VAL A 166 1.28 -22.44 -7.59
CA VAL A 166 2.62 -22.04 -7.13
C VAL A 166 3.14 -23.01 -6.07
N LYS A 167 2.31 -23.41 -5.10
CA LYS A 167 2.69 -24.39 -4.08
C LYS A 167 3.01 -25.77 -4.64
N LYS A 168 2.31 -26.23 -5.67
CA LYS A 168 2.63 -27.49 -6.38
C LYS A 168 4.02 -27.47 -7.03
N ASN A 169 4.58 -26.29 -7.29
CA ASN A 169 5.93 -26.09 -7.80
C ASN A 169 6.87 -25.56 -6.69
N ASN A 170 6.58 -25.86 -5.43
CA ASN A 170 7.34 -25.48 -4.24
C ASN A 170 7.59 -23.96 -4.11
N GLY A 171 6.77 -23.14 -4.76
CA GLY A 171 6.92 -21.70 -4.77
C GLY A 171 6.17 -20.98 -3.66
N LEU A 172 6.32 -19.65 -3.65
CA LEU A 172 5.64 -18.73 -2.76
C LEU A 172 4.76 -17.77 -3.57
N TYR A 173 3.49 -17.65 -3.17
CA TYR A 173 2.59 -16.62 -3.69
C TYR A 173 2.07 -15.76 -2.53
N MET A 174 2.12 -14.45 -2.71
CA MET A 174 1.58 -13.48 -1.76
C MET A 174 0.96 -12.29 -2.49
N ARG A 175 -0.26 -11.93 -2.14
CA ARG A 175 -0.92 -10.69 -2.58
C ARG A 175 -1.19 -9.78 -1.38
N TYR A 176 -0.90 -8.50 -1.54
CA TYR A 176 -1.15 -7.45 -0.56
C TYR A 176 -1.97 -6.35 -1.24
N SER A 177 -3.30 -6.48 -1.16
CA SER A 177 -4.22 -5.60 -1.90
C SER A 177 -3.97 -5.67 -3.42
N ASP A 178 -3.40 -4.62 -3.99
CA ASP A 178 -3.12 -4.44 -5.42
C ASP A 178 -1.77 -5.04 -5.83
N ASP A 179 -0.77 -5.02 -4.94
CA ASP A 179 0.55 -5.61 -5.16
C ASP A 179 0.52 -7.15 -4.99
N PHE A 180 1.22 -7.89 -5.84
CA PHE A 180 1.50 -9.32 -5.63
C PHE A 180 2.93 -9.72 -5.96
N ILE A 181 3.35 -10.85 -5.40
CA ILE A 181 4.61 -11.50 -5.70
C ILE A 181 4.41 -13.02 -5.84
N VAL A 182 5.04 -13.58 -6.85
CA VAL A 182 5.18 -15.03 -7.07
C VAL A 182 6.67 -15.35 -7.15
N VAL A 183 7.12 -16.36 -6.41
CA VAL A 183 8.50 -16.87 -6.46
C VAL A 183 8.44 -18.35 -6.81
N LEU A 184 9.11 -18.74 -7.89
CA LEU A 184 9.12 -20.09 -8.47
C LEU A 184 10.55 -20.64 -8.43
N PRO A 185 10.90 -21.46 -7.44
CA PRO A 185 12.24 -22.02 -7.30
C PRO A 185 12.50 -23.16 -8.28
N ARG A 186 13.75 -23.26 -8.75
CA ARG A 186 14.27 -24.41 -9.51
C ARG A 186 13.42 -24.80 -10.72
N VAL A 187 12.87 -23.81 -11.42
CA VAL A 187 12.17 -24.02 -12.69
C VAL A 187 13.07 -23.55 -13.83
N ASN A 188 13.15 -24.32 -14.91
CA ASN A 188 13.83 -23.88 -16.12
C ASN A 188 13.01 -22.81 -16.87
N GLU A 189 13.63 -22.15 -17.84
CA GLU A 189 13.01 -21.07 -18.61
C GLU A 189 11.68 -21.47 -19.27
N GLU A 190 11.63 -22.63 -19.94
CA GLU A 190 10.42 -23.09 -20.64
C GLU A 190 9.27 -23.34 -19.66
N ARG A 191 9.58 -23.97 -18.51
CA ARG A 191 8.60 -24.21 -17.45
C ARG A 191 8.15 -22.90 -16.82
N PHE A 192 9.06 -21.95 -16.63
CA PHE A 192 8.74 -20.62 -16.13
C PHE A 192 7.75 -19.91 -17.06
N LYS A 193 8.01 -19.87 -18.37
CA LYS A 193 7.09 -19.26 -19.36
C LYS A 193 5.68 -19.86 -19.29
N LYS A 194 5.57 -21.20 -19.17
CA LYS A 194 4.29 -21.89 -19.01
C LYS A 194 3.57 -21.48 -17.71
N LEU A 195 4.28 -21.49 -16.58
CA LEU A 195 3.72 -21.10 -15.30
C LEU A 195 3.33 -19.62 -15.26
N PHE A 196 4.13 -18.75 -15.87
CA PHE A 196 3.81 -17.34 -16.02
C PHE A 196 2.48 -17.16 -16.75
N ASN A 197 2.30 -17.80 -17.91
CA ASN A 197 1.05 -17.72 -18.68
C ASN A 197 -0.16 -18.26 -17.92
N MET A 198 0.02 -19.33 -17.12
CA MET A 198 -1.06 -19.83 -16.26
C MET A 198 -1.41 -18.81 -15.17
N VAL A 199 -0.42 -18.22 -14.50
CA VAL A 199 -0.65 -17.20 -13.46
C VAL A 199 -1.32 -15.96 -14.05
N THR A 200 -0.80 -15.43 -15.15
CA THR A 200 -1.38 -14.23 -15.78
C THR A 200 -2.75 -14.51 -16.39
N GLY A 201 -2.98 -15.71 -16.94
CA GLY A 201 -4.30 -16.14 -17.40
C GLY A 201 -5.34 -16.13 -16.27
N GLU A 202 -4.99 -16.65 -15.10
CA GLU A 202 -5.86 -16.60 -13.91
C GLU A 202 -6.08 -15.20 -13.37
N LEU A 203 -5.10 -14.30 -13.51
CA LEU A 203 -5.24 -12.90 -13.11
C LEU A 203 -6.14 -12.12 -14.07
N CYS A 204 -6.00 -12.37 -15.38
CA CYS A 204 -6.81 -11.75 -16.43
C CYS A 204 -8.23 -12.31 -16.53
N SER A 205 -8.51 -13.47 -15.93
CA SER A 205 -9.87 -14.04 -15.86
C SER A 205 -10.75 -13.32 -14.83
N VAL A 206 -10.17 -12.52 -13.94
CA VAL A 206 -10.91 -11.74 -12.95
C VAL A 206 -11.57 -10.54 -13.64
N PRO A 207 -12.90 -10.35 -13.52
CA PRO A 207 -13.60 -9.26 -14.19
C PRO A 207 -13.04 -7.88 -13.87
N ASN A 208 -12.98 -7.02 -14.89
CA ASN A 208 -12.54 -5.61 -14.82
C ASN A 208 -11.15 -5.39 -14.19
N LEU A 209 -10.33 -6.44 -14.06
CA LEU A 209 -9.00 -6.36 -13.49
C LEU A 209 -7.95 -6.35 -14.60
N VAL A 210 -7.09 -5.33 -14.58
CA VAL A 210 -6.05 -5.16 -15.59
C VAL A 210 -4.70 -5.09 -14.91
N LEU A 211 -3.82 -6.03 -15.25
CA LEU A 211 -2.42 -6.01 -14.84
C LEU A 211 -1.72 -4.80 -15.44
N GLN A 212 -0.99 -4.06 -14.61
CA GLN A 212 -0.22 -2.92 -15.09
C GLN A 212 1.12 -3.38 -15.67
N ALA A 213 1.17 -3.63 -16.97
CA ALA A 213 2.34 -4.18 -17.68
C ALA A 213 3.66 -3.45 -17.33
N ASP A 214 3.67 -2.11 -17.32
CA ASP A 214 4.86 -1.30 -16.99
C ASP A 214 5.35 -1.47 -15.54
N LYS A 215 4.49 -1.92 -14.63
CA LYS A 215 4.84 -2.20 -13.23
C LYS A 215 5.09 -3.67 -12.98
N THR A 216 4.63 -4.56 -13.86
CA THR A 216 4.97 -5.98 -13.79
C THR A 216 6.46 -6.13 -14.07
N GLN A 217 7.18 -6.77 -13.17
CA GLN A 217 8.62 -6.97 -13.27
C GLN A 217 8.95 -8.43 -13.03
N ILE A 218 9.86 -8.95 -13.86
CA ILE A 218 10.30 -10.32 -13.85
C ILE A 218 11.79 -10.34 -13.51
N TYR A 219 12.16 -11.20 -12.58
CA TYR A 219 13.55 -11.39 -12.19
C TYR A 219 13.92 -12.87 -12.21
N HIS A 220 15.18 -13.12 -12.49
CA HIS A 220 15.85 -14.38 -12.20
C HIS A 220 16.87 -14.13 -11.10
N TYR A 221 16.83 -14.96 -10.07
CA TYR A 221 17.74 -14.90 -8.94
C TYR A 221 18.53 -16.19 -8.90
N GLU A 222 19.85 -16.10 -8.95
CA GLU A 222 20.75 -17.25 -8.88
C GLU A 222 22.01 -16.88 -8.09
N ASN A 223 22.38 -17.67 -7.07
CA ASN A 223 23.65 -17.52 -6.35
C ASN A 223 23.95 -16.09 -5.85
N ALA A 224 22.96 -15.42 -5.24
CA ALA A 224 23.04 -14.04 -4.76
C ALA A 224 23.23 -12.97 -5.86
N ASN A 225 22.97 -13.33 -7.11
CA ASN A 225 22.85 -12.44 -8.24
C ASN A 225 21.38 -12.33 -8.63
N LEU A 226 20.87 -11.10 -8.72
CA LEU A 226 19.52 -10.81 -9.18
C LEU A 226 19.64 -10.16 -10.56
N LEU A 227 18.84 -10.61 -11.52
CA LEU A 227 18.80 -10.06 -12.87
C LEU A 227 17.36 -9.79 -13.30
N SER A 228 17.10 -8.61 -13.86
CA SER A 228 15.83 -8.32 -14.53
C SER A 228 15.75 -9.11 -15.85
N CYS A 229 14.63 -9.78 -16.09
CA CYS A 229 14.38 -10.57 -17.31
C CYS A 229 12.93 -10.40 -17.81
N ASN A 230 12.43 -9.15 -17.79
CA ASN A 230 11.12 -8.74 -18.31
C ASN A 230 10.90 -9.24 -19.74
N THR A 231 11.90 -9.09 -20.60
CA THR A 231 11.84 -9.46 -22.02
C THR A 231 11.61 -10.95 -22.28
N LEU A 232 11.68 -11.79 -21.23
CA LEU A 232 11.45 -13.23 -21.33
C LEU A 232 10.00 -13.59 -21.60
N VAL A 233 9.08 -12.80 -21.04
CA VAL A 233 7.63 -13.08 -21.02
C VAL A 233 6.75 -11.84 -21.20
N LEU A 234 7.31 -10.63 -21.07
CA LEU A 234 6.58 -9.38 -21.27
C LEU A 234 6.92 -8.79 -22.64
N GLU A 235 5.89 -8.60 -23.47
CA GLU A 235 6.03 -7.93 -24.75
C GLU A 235 6.24 -6.42 -24.55
N ASN A 236 7.17 -5.82 -25.29
CA ASN A 236 7.47 -4.38 -25.28
C ASN A 236 7.88 -3.80 -23.91
N VAL A 237 8.29 -4.64 -22.95
CA VAL A 237 8.82 -4.19 -21.65
C VAL A 237 10.31 -4.53 -21.58
N GLU A 238 11.14 -3.48 -21.62
CA GLU A 238 12.59 -3.63 -21.49
C GLU A 238 13.01 -4.12 -20.10
N ASN A 239 14.21 -4.70 -20.01
CA ASN A 239 14.79 -5.06 -18.73
C ASN A 239 15.13 -3.81 -17.93
N GLY A 240 14.61 -3.75 -16.70
CA GLY A 240 14.84 -2.65 -15.79
C GLY A 240 16.11 -2.83 -14.98
N ARG A 241 16.17 -2.11 -13.86
CA ARG A 241 17.21 -2.35 -12.85
C ARG A 241 16.97 -3.68 -12.17
N SER A 242 18.04 -4.43 -11.94
CA SER A 242 18.02 -5.68 -11.16
C SER A 242 17.87 -5.42 -9.64
N VAL A 243 16.81 -4.74 -9.26
CA VAL A 243 16.43 -4.48 -7.87
C VAL A 243 14.93 -4.66 -7.72
N ILE A 244 14.52 -5.50 -6.79
CA ILE A 244 13.12 -5.72 -6.45
C ILE A 244 12.65 -4.62 -5.51
N ASN A 245 11.50 -4.01 -5.79
CA ASN A 245 10.80 -3.15 -4.84
C ASN A 245 9.49 -3.81 -4.41
N TYR A 246 9.34 -4.12 -3.13
CA TYR A 246 8.14 -4.78 -2.61
C TYR A 246 7.80 -4.28 -1.21
N LEU A 247 6.53 -3.91 -0.97
CA LEU A 247 5.99 -3.49 0.34
C LEU A 247 6.79 -2.41 1.11
N GLY A 248 7.45 -1.52 0.37
CA GLY A 248 8.24 -0.41 0.93
C GLY A 248 9.72 -0.70 1.15
N PHE A 249 10.19 -1.87 0.72
CA PHE A 249 11.57 -2.33 0.81
C PHE A 249 12.16 -2.55 -0.58
N THR A 250 13.49 -2.54 -0.65
CA THR A 250 14.27 -2.81 -1.87
C THR A 250 15.24 -3.94 -1.60
N PHE A 251 15.29 -4.93 -2.49
CA PHE A 251 16.22 -6.04 -2.47
C PHE A 251 17.05 -6.07 -3.75
N ASP A 252 18.37 -6.12 -3.65
CA ASP A 252 19.30 -6.07 -4.78
C ASP A 252 19.93 -7.44 -5.14
N GLY A 253 19.43 -8.52 -4.55
CA GLY A 253 20.02 -9.85 -4.65
C GLY A 253 20.89 -10.22 -3.44
N LYS A 254 21.39 -9.24 -2.69
CA LYS A 254 22.24 -9.49 -1.51
C LYS A 254 21.63 -8.94 -0.25
N GLU A 255 21.22 -7.68 -0.27
CA GLU A 255 20.80 -6.92 0.90
C GLU A 255 19.40 -6.33 0.72
N VAL A 256 18.68 -6.19 1.84
CA VAL A 256 17.39 -5.52 1.93
C VAL A 256 17.57 -4.15 2.57
N THR A 257 17.01 -3.12 1.94
CA THR A 257 16.99 -1.74 2.45
C THR A 257 15.59 -1.14 2.38
N ILE A 258 15.37 0.01 3.03
CA ILE A 258 14.15 0.80 2.81
C ILE A 258 14.17 1.40 1.41
N ARG A 259 13.03 1.30 0.71
CA ARG A 259 12.86 1.84 -0.64
C ARG A 259 13.23 3.31 -0.74
N ASP A 260 13.99 3.65 -1.77
CA ASP A 260 14.54 5.00 -2.00
C ASP A 260 13.46 6.06 -2.08
N LYS A 261 12.35 5.74 -2.76
CA LYS A 261 11.18 6.62 -2.86
C LYS A 261 10.64 7.01 -1.47
N THR A 262 10.64 6.07 -0.52
CA THR A 262 10.21 6.30 0.87
C THR A 262 11.18 7.23 1.60
N ILE A 263 12.49 6.98 1.47
CA ILE A 263 13.55 7.80 2.05
C ILE A 263 13.52 9.24 1.50
N THR A 264 13.40 9.38 0.19
CA THR A 264 13.33 10.68 -0.49
C THR A 264 12.12 11.48 -0.03
N LYS A 265 10.93 10.87 0.04
CA LYS A 265 9.72 11.53 0.58
C LYS A 265 9.91 11.99 2.03
N TYR A 266 10.55 11.17 2.87
CA TYR A 266 10.86 11.54 4.25
C TYR A 266 11.79 12.77 4.32
N TYR A 267 12.93 12.74 3.62
CA TYR A 267 13.88 13.86 3.63
C TYR A 267 13.32 15.12 2.97
N TYR A 268 12.54 14.99 1.91
CA TYR A 268 11.83 16.12 1.29
C TYR A 268 10.93 16.84 2.30
N ARG A 269 10.10 16.09 3.04
CA ARG A 269 9.22 16.65 4.09
C ARG A 269 10.02 17.29 5.23
N LEU A 270 11.13 16.66 5.63
CA LEU A 270 12.03 17.21 6.64
C LEU A 270 12.65 18.53 6.18
N TYR A 271 13.26 18.55 4.99
CA TYR A 271 13.94 19.73 4.49
C TYR A 271 13.00 20.87 4.16
N ARG A 272 11.76 20.62 3.71
CA ARG A 272 10.75 21.69 3.60
C ARG A 272 10.59 22.44 4.92
N LYS A 273 10.44 21.73 6.03
CA LYS A 273 10.29 22.36 7.36
C LYS A 273 11.57 23.06 7.82
N LEU A 274 12.72 22.43 7.65
CA LEU A 274 14.00 23.02 8.03
C LEU A 274 14.30 24.29 7.22
N ASN A 275 14.06 24.27 5.91
CA ASN A 275 14.26 25.43 5.06
C ASN A 275 13.31 26.58 5.43
N THR A 276 12.08 26.29 5.88
CA THR A 276 11.20 27.33 6.45
C THR A 276 11.80 27.96 7.71
N ILE A 277 12.40 27.17 8.60
CA ILE A 277 13.05 27.71 9.81
C ILE A 277 14.24 28.59 9.43
N VAL A 278 15.09 28.11 8.52
CA VAL A 278 16.26 28.87 8.03
C VAL A 278 15.84 30.15 7.32
N LYS A 279 14.81 30.11 6.47
CA LYS A 279 14.33 31.29 5.72
C LYS A 279 13.81 32.41 6.64
N ASN A 280 13.35 32.07 7.84
CA ASN A 280 12.85 33.04 8.81
C ASN A 280 13.85 33.28 9.96
N ASP A 281 15.13 32.96 9.75
CA ASP A 281 16.22 33.14 10.74
C ASP A 281 15.93 32.52 12.11
N GLY A 282 15.15 31.44 12.14
CA GLY A 282 14.77 30.77 13.38
C GLY A 282 13.65 31.44 14.18
N TYR A 283 12.97 32.46 13.64
CA TYR A 283 11.88 33.18 14.30
C TYR A 283 10.54 33.00 13.55
N THR A 284 9.43 33.11 14.27
CA THR A 284 8.10 33.19 13.68
C THR A 284 7.83 34.61 13.16
N PRO A 285 6.80 34.82 12.31
CA PRO A 285 6.40 36.17 11.89
C PRO A 285 6.10 37.13 13.05
N ASN A 286 5.75 36.59 14.22
CA ASN A 286 5.46 37.38 15.43
C ASN A 286 6.71 37.56 16.33
N GLY A 287 7.92 37.36 15.77
CA GLY A 287 9.20 37.56 16.47
C GLY A 287 9.55 36.50 17.53
N ARG A 288 8.82 35.37 17.61
CA ARG A 288 9.10 34.33 18.61
C ARG A 288 10.10 33.31 18.09
N LYS A 289 11.08 32.95 18.92
CA LYS A 289 12.06 31.90 18.57
C LYS A 289 11.39 30.54 18.35
N ILE A 290 11.71 29.86 17.26
CA ILE A 290 11.17 28.54 16.92
C ILE A 290 11.88 27.47 17.77
N SER A 291 11.12 26.70 18.56
CA SER A 291 11.69 25.73 19.51
C SER A 291 12.32 24.47 18.89
N CYS A 292 12.18 24.25 17.58
CA CYS A 292 12.57 23.04 16.83
C CYS A 292 12.07 21.69 17.41
N LYS A 293 11.37 21.67 18.54
CA LYS A 293 10.85 20.47 19.22
C LYS A 293 10.02 19.61 18.28
N ASN A 294 9.07 20.22 17.58
CA ASN A 294 8.21 19.53 16.60
C ASN A 294 9.00 18.88 15.45
N VAL A 295 10.14 19.46 15.05
CA VAL A 295 11.00 18.87 14.02
C VAL A 295 11.67 17.61 14.57
N TYR A 296 12.26 17.69 15.75
CA TYR A 296 12.89 16.53 16.36
C TYR A 296 11.88 15.42 16.70
N GLU A 297 10.70 15.75 17.21
CA GLU A 297 9.66 14.75 17.49
C GLU A 297 9.17 14.08 16.19
N LYS A 298 8.95 14.84 15.11
CA LYS A 298 8.45 14.23 13.87
C LYS A 298 9.52 13.47 13.07
N TYR A 299 10.78 13.89 13.13
CA TYR A 299 11.82 13.42 12.21
C TYR A 299 13.04 12.82 12.90
N SER A 300 13.01 12.58 14.20
CA SER A 300 14.13 11.92 14.89
C SER A 300 13.71 10.87 15.89
N ILE A 301 14.70 10.19 16.46
CA ILE A 301 14.50 9.25 17.57
C ILE A 301 13.76 9.88 18.76
N LYS A 302 13.82 11.21 18.96
CA LYS A 302 13.11 11.88 20.07
C LYS A 302 11.59 11.70 19.99
N GLY A 303 11.04 11.42 18.81
CA GLY A 303 9.63 11.14 18.62
C GLY A 303 9.20 9.70 18.90
N SER A 304 10.13 8.75 19.02
CA SER A 304 9.77 7.33 19.13
C SER A 304 9.05 6.98 20.44
N LYS A 305 9.27 7.80 21.48
CA LYS A 305 8.68 7.65 22.83
C LYS A 305 7.51 8.59 23.10
N VAL A 306 7.09 9.41 22.14
CA VAL A 306 5.97 10.35 22.33
C VAL A 306 4.68 9.56 22.39
N ARG A 307 3.98 9.63 23.53
CA ARG A 307 2.69 8.99 23.74
C ARG A 307 1.54 9.87 23.24
N GLY A 308 0.60 9.27 22.53
CA GLY A 308 -0.65 9.86 22.15
C GLY A 308 -1.62 9.96 23.33
N LYS A 309 -2.76 10.60 23.11
CA LYS A 309 -3.84 10.72 24.11
C LYS A 309 -4.40 9.36 24.53
N ASP A 310 -4.24 8.35 23.68
CA ASP A 310 -4.60 6.95 23.89
C ASP A 310 -3.53 6.15 24.64
N GLY A 311 -2.47 6.81 25.14
CA GLY A 311 -1.35 6.19 25.86
C GLY A 311 -0.39 5.40 24.97
N LYS A 312 -0.67 5.26 23.66
CA LYS A 312 0.18 4.51 22.73
C LYS A 312 1.27 5.40 22.16
N ASN A 313 2.41 4.82 21.81
CA ASN A 313 3.46 5.55 21.13
C ASN A 313 2.94 5.97 19.74
N MET A 314 2.89 7.28 19.48
CA MET A 314 2.45 7.83 18.18
C MET A 314 3.38 7.38 17.05
N GLY A 315 4.66 7.16 17.38
CA GLY A 315 5.69 6.75 16.42
C GLY A 315 5.97 7.80 15.35
N ASN A 316 7.04 7.58 14.60
CA ASN A 316 7.39 8.32 13.39
C ASN A 316 8.15 7.41 12.41
N PHE A 317 8.60 7.98 11.29
CA PHE A 317 9.35 7.22 10.29
C PHE A 317 10.60 6.54 10.87
N ILE A 318 11.30 7.16 11.82
CA ILE A 318 12.47 6.54 12.46
C ILE A 318 12.06 5.33 13.30
N SER A 319 10.95 5.41 14.05
CA SER A 319 10.44 4.24 14.78
C SER A 319 9.98 3.11 13.84
N TYR A 320 9.48 3.44 12.63
CA TYR A 320 9.19 2.45 11.60
C TYR A 320 10.47 1.76 11.13
N VAL A 321 11.53 2.53 10.85
CA VAL A 321 12.85 1.98 10.47
C VAL A 321 13.41 1.06 11.56
N GLN A 322 13.32 1.46 12.83
CA GLN A 322 13.80 0.63 13.95
C GLN A 322 13.01 -0.67 14.09
N ARG A 323 11.68 -0.61 13.90
CA ARG A 323 10.85 -1.81 13.87
C ARG A 323 11.21 -2.72 12.71
N ALA A 324 11.49 -2.15 11.54
CA ALA A 324 11.92 -2.90 10.37
C ALA A 324 13.29 -3.57 10.60
N GLU A 325 14.26 -2.84 11.14
CA GLU A 325 15.57 -3.36 11.54
C GLU A 325 15.43 -4.52 12.54
N SER A 326 14.59 -4.37 13.57
CA SER A 326 14.34 -5.44 14.55
C SER A 326 13.70 -6.69 13.94
N ILE A 327 12.89 -6.56 12.89
CA ILE A 327 12.21 -7.69 12.24
C ILE A 327 13.15 -8.38 11.25
N PHE A 328 13.87 -7.61 10.41
CA PHE A 328 14.81 -8.14 9.42
C PHE A 328 16.09 -8.69 10.07
N GLY A 329 16.49 -8.14 11.22
CA GLY A 329 17.73 -8.48 11.91
C GLY A 329 18.91 -7.61 11.48
N ASP A 330 20.00 -7.71 12.24
CA ASP A 330 21.20 -6.87 12.06
C ASP A 330 22.00 -7.21 10.81
N SER A 331 21.70 -8.34 10.16
CA SER A 331 22.30 -8.72 8.88
C SER A 331 21.87 -7.82 7.73
N GLU A 332 20.73 -7.13 7.86
CA GLU A 332 20.19 -6.28 6.80
C GLU A 332 20.41 -4.79 7.09
N PRO A 333 20.93 -4.01 6.12
CA PRO A 333 21.25 -2.60 6.29
C PRO A 333 20.02 -1.66 6.24
N ILE A 334 18.94 -2.01 6.94
CA ILE A 334 17.64 -1.32 6.91
C ILE A 334 17.77 0.17 7.26
N ASN A 335 18.58 0.51 8.28
CA ASN A 335 18.75 1.88 8.75
C ASN A 335 19.86 2.66 8.01
N ARG A 336 20.57 2.07 7.03
CA ARG A 336 21.74 2.67 6.36
C ARG A 336 21.50 4.10 5.90
N LYS A 337 20.32 4.37 5.32
CA LYS A 337 19.95 5.68 4.77
C LYS A 337 19.46 6.69 5.82
N THR A 338 19.23 6.26 7.06
CA THR A 338 18.77 7.11 8.18
C THR A 338 19.79 7.27 9.31
N LYS A 339 20.91 6.53 9.33
CA LYS A 339 21.95 6.62 10.39
C LYS A 339 22.37 8.05 10.73
N ARG A 340 22.57 8.92 9.72
CA ARG A 340 23.04 10.31 9.90
C ARG A 340 21.92 11.36 9.96
N HIS A 341 20.65 10.98 10.17
CA HIS A 341 19.53 11.93 10.11
C HIS A 341 19.64 13.05 11.17
N MET A 342 20.05 12.74 12.41
CA MET A 342 20.22 13.73 13.48
C MET A 342 21.27 14.79 13.12
N LEU A 343 22.39 14.36 12.54
CA LEU A 343 23.45 15.25 12.08
C LEU A 343 22.94 16.18 10.97
N LYS A 344 22.17 15.64 10.02
CA LYS A 344 21.55 16.43 8.93
C LYS A 344 20.59 17.48 9.46
N ILE A 345 19.79 17.14 10.47
CA ILE A 345 18.88 18.07 11.15
C ILE A 345 19.68 19.18 11.83
N ARG A 346 20.67 18.82 12.67
CA ARG A 346 21.49 19.76 13.43
C ARG A 346 22.21 20.77 12.52
N ARG A 347 22.94 20.28 11.50
CA ARG A 347 23.65 21.12 10.52
C ARG A 347 22.76 22.16 9.82
N LYS A 348 21.48 21.85 9.62
CA LYS A 348 20.53 22.78 9.00
C LYS A 348 19.95 23.77 10.00
N ILE A 349 19.73 23.35 11.24
CA ILE A 349 19.27 24.21 12.33
C ILE A 349 20.37 25.22 12.72
N ASP A 350 21.63 24.79 12.79
CA ASP A 350 22.75 25.66 13.15
C ASP A 350 22.88 26.85 12.19
N LYS A 351 22.57 26.65 10.90
CA LYS A 351 22.48 27.74 9.90
C LYS A 351 21.42 28.81 10.22
N ALA A 352 20.33 28.44 10.90
CA ALA A 352 19.25 29.37 11.25
C ALA A 352 19.52 30.13 12.56
N PHE A 353 20.30 29.53 13.48
CA PHE A 353 20.50 30.07 14.83
C PHE A 353 21.93 30.53 15.11
N GLY A 354 22.82 30.53 14.11
CA GLY A 354 24.16 31.08 14.20
C GLY A 354 25.02 30.45 15.30
N LYS A 355 25.09 29.12 15.34
CA LYS A 355 25.98 28.38 16.25
C LYS A 355 27.08 27.64 15.51
#